data_AF-A0A160UIX8-F1
#
_entry.id   AF-A0A160UIX8-F1
#
_cell.length_a   1.000
_cell.length_b   1.000
_cell.length_c   1.000
_cell.angle_alpha   90.00
_cell.angle_beta   90.00
_cell.angle_gamma   90.00
#
_symmetry.space_group_name_H-M   'P 1'
#
loop_
_entity.id
_entity.type
_entity.pdbx_description
1 polymer ?
#
loop_
_entity_poly.entity_id
_entity_poly.type
_entity_poly.pdbx_seq_one_letter_code
_entity_poly.pdbx_strand_id
1 'polypeptide(L)' 'MFQLSLPTKRDRVPTGPDWLHEVKYDGYRLQVIRKGDRVRLITKGGADYTKRFPWIVEVARKLRQ' A
#
# COMPACT_ATOMS: atom_id res chain seq x y z
N MET A 1 0.62 12.14 10.13
CA MET A 1 1.57 11.30 9.35
C MET A 1 1.00 9.89 9.32
N PHE A 2 0.80 9.28 8.15
CA PHE A 2 0.26 7.93 8.08
C PHE A 2 1.39 6.92 8.28
N GLN A 3 1.24 5.99 9.22
CA GLN A 3 2.22 4.95 9.51
C GLN A 3 1.72 3.61 8.98
N LEU A 4 2.57 2.89 8.25
CA LEU A 4 2.23 1.54 7.79
C LEU A 4 2.19 0.58 8.98
N SER A 5 1.06 -0.11 9.14
CA SER A 5 0.92 -1.20 10.12
C SER A 5 1.90 -2.34 9.84
N LEU A 6 2.51 -2.93 10.87
CA LEU A 6 3.41 -4.06 10.73
C LEU A 6 2.69 -5.37 11.06
N PRO A 7 2.83 -6.42 10.24
CA PRO A 7 2.27 -7.72 10.59
C PRO A 7 3.01 -8.32 11.78
N THR A 8 2.27 -9.01 12.65
CA THR A 8 2.85 -9.84 13.71
C THR A 8 2.97 -11.28 13.20
N LYS A 9 4.16 -11.86 13.28
CA LYS A 9 4.37 -13.28 12.94
C LYS A 9 3.61 -14.17 13.93
N ARG A 10 2.92 -15.18 13.42
CA ARG A 10 2.21 -16.21 14.21
C ARG A 10 2.40 -17.56 13.54
N ASP A 11 2.40 -18.63 14.33
CA ASP A 11 2.55 -20.00 13.82
C ASP A 11 1.25 -20.59 13.28
N ARG A 12 0.10 -19.99 13.64
CA ARG A 12 -1.23 -20.41 13.20
C ARG A 12 -2.03 -19.21 12.72
N VAL A 13 -2.84 -19.44 11.69
CA VAL A 13 -3.78 -18.44 11.17
C VAL A 13 -4.90 -18.24 12.22
N PRO A 14 -5.19 -17.00 12.63
CA PRO A 14 -6.26 -16.74 13.57
C PRO A 14 -7.64 -16.98 12.94
N THR A 15 -8.62 -17.35 13.76
CA THR A 15 -9.98 -17.71 13.35
C THR A 15 -11.03 -16.96 14.17
N GLY A 16 -12.27 -16.88 13.68
CA GLY A 16 -13.39 -16.22 14.34
C GLY A 16 -14.01 -15.10 13.49
N PRO A 17 -15.16 -14.55 13.93
CA PRO A 17 -15.91 -13.55 13.16
C PRO A 17 -15.19 -12.20 13.01
N ASP A 18 -14.23 -11.90 13.89
CA ASP A 18 -13.48 -10.64 13.88
C ASP A 18 -12.26 -10.65 12.94
N TRP A 19 -12.02 -11.77 12.22
CA TRP A 19 -10.85 -11.94 11.37
C TRP A 19 -11.20 -11.92 9.88
N LEU A 20 -10.45 -11.13 9.12
CA LEU A 20 -10.41 -11.15 7.66
C LEU A 20 -9.06 -11.71 7.21
N HIS A 21 -9.07 -12.53 6.15
CA HIS A 21 -7.87 -13.13 5.58
C HIS A 21 -7.62 -12.59 4.17
N GLU A 22 -6.39 -12.14 3.94
CA GLU A 22 -5.93 -11.67 2.62
C GLU A 22 -4.68 -12.45 2.20
N VAL A 23 -4.47 -12.58 0.88
CA VAL A 23 -3.27 -13.23 0.33
C VAL A 23 -2.05 -12.37 0.64
N LYS A 24 -0.98 -13.01 1.15
CA LYS A 24 0.31 -12.33 1.33
C LYS A 24 1.02 -12.22 -0.01
N TYR A 25 1.08 -11.01 -0.56
CA TYR A 25 1.91 -10.70 -1.72
C TYR A 25 3.38 -10.52 -1.33
N ASP A 26 4.28 -10.92 -2.22
CA ASP A 26 5.71 -10.62 -2.12
C ASP A 26 6.10 -9.54 -3.13
N GLY A 27 6.60 -8.40 -2.62
CA GLY A 27 6.84 -7.23 -3.44
C GLY A 27 7.02 -5.95 -2.62
N TYR A 28 7.01 -4.81 -3.30
CA TYR A 28 7.15 -3.51 -2.64
C TYR A 28 5.84 -3.07 -2.00
N ARG A 29 5.86 -2.85 -0.69
CA ARG A 29 4.77 -2.15 -0.01
C ARG A 29 4.86 -0.65 -0.28
N LEU A 30 3.85 -0.13 -0.95
CA LEU A 30 3.75 1.27 -1.36
C LEU A 30 2.49 1.91 -0.76
N GLN A 31 2.62 3.17 -0.33
CA GLN A 31 1.49 4.06 -0.09
C GLN A 31 1.28 4.95 -1.31
N VAL A 32 0.07 4.90 -1.88
CA VAL A 32 -0.36 5.83 -2.93
C VAL A 32 -0.99 7.05 -2.27
N ILE A 33 -0.34 8.20 -2.40
CA ILE A 33 -0.83 9.47 -1.85
C ILE A 33 -1.27 10.35 -3.01
N ARG A 34 -2.57 10.66 -3.09
CA ARG A 34 -3.12 11.50 -4.15
C ARG A 34 -3.79 12.76 -3.60
N LYS A 35 -3.44 13.91 -4.18
CA LYS A 35 -4.09 15.21 -3.97
C LYS A 35 -4.33 15.87 -5.33
N GLY A 36 -5.57 15.82 -5.83
CA GLY A 36 -5.86 16.19 -7.22
C GLY A 36 -5.02 15.37 -8.20
N ASP A 37 -4.31 16.02 -9.11
CA ASP A 37 -3.46 15.35 -10.11
C ASP A 37 -2.06 14.96 -9.59
N ARG A 38 -1.72 15.42 -8.38
CA ARG A 38 -0.45 15.07 -7.74
C ARG A 38 -0.58 13.72 -7.05
N VAL A 39 0.14 12.73 -7.58
CA VAL A 39 0.27 11.39 -7.01
C VAL A 39 1.72 11.16 -6.58
N ARG A 40 1.91 10.58 -5.39
CA ARG A 40 3.20 10.09 -4.90
C ARG A 40 3.10 8.63 -4.48
N LEU A 41 4.16 7.87 -4.72
CA LEU A 41 4.30 6.48 -4.26
C LEU A 41 5.41 6.40 -3.22
N ILE A 42 5.05 6.21 -1.95
CA ILE A 42 6.01 6.18 -0.84
C ILE A 42 6.21 4.75 -0.37
N THR A 43 7.46 4.29 -0.33
CA THR A 43 7.80 2.96 0.19
C THR A 43 7.68 2.90 1.71
N LYS A 44 7.68 1.68 2.27
CA LYS A 44 7.76 1.50 3.73
C LYS A 44 8.93 2.23 4.41
N GLY A 45 10.07 2.36 3.72
CA GLY A 45 11.24 3.10 4.22
C GLY A 45 11.21 4.61 3.95
N GLY A 46 10.12 5.15 3.39
CA GLY A 46 9.97 6.58 3.10
C GLY A 46 10.51 7.04 1.75
N ALA A 47 11.17 6.16 0.97
CA ALA A 47 11.66 6.50 -0.36
C ALA A 47 10.51 6.81 -1.34
N ASP A 48 10.70 7.82 -2.20
CA ASP A 48 9.75 8.20 -3.24
C ASP A 48 10.00 7.41 -4.53
N TYR A 49 9.08 6.50 -4.85
CA TYR A 49 9.12 5.61 -6.01
C TYR A 49 8.16 6.05 -7.13
N THR A 50 7.71 7.30 -7.11
CA THR A 50 6.76 7.83 -8.12
C THR A 50 7.29 7.67 -9.55
N LYS A 51 8.59 7.91 -9.77
CA LYS A 51 9.22 7.75 -11.10
C LYS A 51 9.43 6.29 -11.50
N ARG A 52 9.48 5.37 -10.53
CA ARG A 52 9.77 3.94 -10.77
C ARG A 52 8.54 3.20 -11.30
N PHE A 53 7.34 3.64 -10.93
CA PHE A 53 6.08 2.99 -11.33
C PHE A 53 5.12 3.98 -12.01
N PRO A 54 5.46 4.51 -13.19
CA PRO A 54 4.67 5.55 -13.86
C PRO A 54 3.24 5.10 -14.20
N TRP A 55 3.04 3.82 -14.50
CA TRP A 55 1.72 3.24 -14.78
C TRP A 55 0.78 3.29 -13.57
N ILE A 56 1.30 3.03 -12.36
CA ILE A 56 0.51 3.13 -11.12
C ILE A 56 0.09 4.59 -10.89
N VAL A 57 1.00 5.54 -11.15
CA VAL A 57 0.72 6.98 -11.03
C VAL A 57 -0.38 7.41 -12.00
N GLU A 58 -0.31 6.96 -13.25
CA GLU A 58 -1.31 7.27 -14.27
C GLU A 58 -2.69 6.73 -13.89
N VAL A 59 -2.78 5.45 -13.50
CA VAL A 59 -4.06 4.84 -13.09
C VAL A 59 -4.61 5.52 -11.84
N ALA A 60 -3.78 5.81 -10.85
CA ALA A 60 -4.20 6.48 -9.63
C ALA A 60 -4.84 7.86 -9.91
N ARG A 61 -4.40 8.59 -10.95
CA ARG A 61 -5.01 9.86 -11.37
C ARG A 61 -6.41 9.69 -11.97
N LYS A 62 -6.72 8.54 -12.55
CA LYS A 62 -8.02 8.26 -13.19
C LYS A 62 -9.10 7.82 -12.18
N LEU A 63 -8.72 7.42 -10.97
CA LEU A 63 -9.68 7.02 -9.93
C LEU A 63 -10.56 8.20 -9.50
N ARG A 64 -11.81 7.96 -9.12
CA ARG A 64 -12.67 9.03 -8.57
C ARG A 64 -12.17 9.41 -7.17
N GLN A 65 -12.09 10.72 -6.89
CA GLN A 65 -11.84 11.23 -5.53
C GLN A 65 -13.16 11.50 -4.82
#